data_AF-A0A3M2CNI2-F1
#
_entry.id   AF-A0A3M2CNI2-F1
#
_cell.length_a   1.000
_cell.length_b   1.000
_cell.length_c   1.000
_cell.angle_alpha   90.00
_cell.angle_beta   90.00
_cell.angle_gamma   90.00
#
_symmetry.space_group_name_H-M   'P 1'
#
loop_
_entity.id
_entity.type
_entity.pdbx_description
1 polymer ?
#
loop_
_entity_poly.entity_id
_entity_poly.type
_entity_poly.pdbx_seq_one_letter_code
_entity_poly.pdbx_strand_id
1 'polypeptide(L)' 'MKVAFGNLQRHVAQHRAEYDAAVARVLERGWFILGSEGEAFEQEWATAVGARYGVGVGSGTDAIHLAL' A
#
# COMPACT_ATOMS: atom_id res chain seq x y z
N MET A 1 24.32 16.81 17.46
CA MET A 1 23.20 16.68 16.51
C MET A 1 22.83 15.21 16.40
N LYS A 2 21.57 14.82 16.63
CA LYS A 2 21.12 13.43 16.42
C LYS A 2 20.53 13.31 15.01
N VAL A 3 21.08 12.40 14.20
CA VAL A 3 20.57 12.07 12.86
C VAL A 3 19.82 10.74 12.97
N ALA A 4 18.53 10.74 12.63
CA ALA A 4 17.74 9.53 12.64
C ALA A 4 18.05 8.67 11.40
N PHE A 5 18.22 7.35 11.60
CA PHE A 5 18.45 6.39 10.50
C PHE A 5 17.26 6.31 9.53
N GLY A 6 16.04 6.37 10.06
CA GLY A 6 14.81 6.46 9.29
C GLY A 6 13.80 7.34 10.02
N ASN A 7 13.18 8.28 9.31
CA ASN A 7 12.16 9.18 9.88
C ASN A 7 10.88 9.11 9.05
N LEU A 8 10.02 8.15 9.39
CA LEU A 8 8.72 7.96 8.73
C LEU A 8 7.73 9.07 9.07
N GLN A 9 7.85 9.70 10.23
CA GLN A 9 6.99 10.83 10.61
C GLN A 9 7.11 11.96 9.60
N ARG A 10 8.32 12.23 9.11
CA ARG A 10 8.55 13.22 8.05
C ARG A 10 7.85 12.85 6.75
N HIS A 11 7.88 11.57 6.36
CA HIS A 11 7.23 11.10 5.13
C HIS A 11 5.71 11.20 5.24
N VAL A 12 5.14 10.76 6.37
CA VAL A 12 3.70 10.87 6.64
C VAL A 12 3.25 12.33 6.69
N ALA A 13 4.02 13.21 7.34
CA ALA A 13 3.69 14.63 7.40
C ALA A 13 3.60 15.28 6.02
N GLN A 14 4.45 14.86 5.08
CA GLN A 14 4.47 15.38 3.70
C GLN A 14 3.21 15.02 2.90
N HIS A 15 2.60 13.86 3.16
CA HIS A 15 1.46 13.32 2.41
C HIS A 15 0.19 13.18 3.26
N ARG A 16 0.15 13.84 4.42
CA ARG A 16 -0.88 13.64 5.45
C ARG A 16 -2.31 13.79 4.92
N ALA A 17 -2.55 14.82 4.12
CA ALA A 17 -3.88 15.09 3.57
C ALA A 17 -4.35 13.99 2.61
N GLU A 18 -3.46 13.48 1.76
CA GLU A 18 -3.75 12.41 0.81
C GLU A 18 -4.05 11.09 1.54
N TYR A 19 -3.25 10.77 2.56
CA TYR A 19 -3.46 9.56 3.37
C TYR A 19 -4.75 9.61 4.17
N ASP A 20 -5.04 10.74 4.82
CA ASP A 20 -6.29 10.91 5.58
C ASP A 20 -7.52 10.77 4.68
N ALA A 21 -7.47 11.34 3.46
CA ALA A 21 -8.54 11.19 2.49
C ALA A 21 -8.71 9.74 2.03
N ALA A 22 -7.62 9.01 1.78
CA ALA A 22 -7.69 7.60 1.38
C ALA A 22 -8.26 6.71 2.50
N VAL A 23 -7.81 6.89 3.74
CA VAL A 23 -8.34 6.16 4.90
C VAL A 23 -9.82 6.48 5.11
N ALA A 24 -10.22 7.75 5.04
CA ALA A 24 -11.62 8.15 5.18
C ALA A 24 -12.53 7.45 4.17
N ARG A 25 -12.14 7.39 2.87
CA ARG A 25 -12.92 6.68 1.84
C ARG A 25 -13.15 5.21 2.16
N VAL A 26 -12.12 4.51 2.69
CA VAL A 26 -12.25 3.10 3.05
C VAL A 26 -13.17 2.92 4.26
N LEU A 27 -13.02 3.79 5.28
CA LEU A 27 -13.88 3.78 6.46
C LEU A 27 -15.35 4.04 6.11
N GLU A 28 -15.63 5.02 5.24
CA GLU A 28 -16.97 5.35 4.76
C GLU A 28 -17.62 4.20 3.98
N ARG A 29 -16.83 3.44 3.22
CA ARG A 29 -17.31 2.26 2.48
C ARG A 29 -17.54 1.05 3.37
N GLY A 30 -16.84 0.94 4.50
CA GLY A 30 -16.95 -0.20 5.43
C GLY A 30 -16.43 -1.53 4.87
N TRP A 31 -15.69 -1.52 3.76
CA TRP A 31 -15.14 -2.71 3.10
C TRP A 31 -13.62 -2.73 3.24
N PHE A 32 -13.11 -3.55 4.15
CA PHE A 32 -11.72 -3.48 4.59
C PHE A 32 -10.79 -4.51 3.95
N ILE A 33 -11.31 -5.68 3.56
CA ILE A 33 -10.50 -6.81 3.11
C ILE A 33 -10.95 -7.23 1.71
N LEU A 34 -10.00 -7.43 0.80
CA LEU A 34 -10.27 -7.75 -0.62
C LEU A 34 -11.26 -6.76 -1.26
N GLY A 35 -11.04 -5.46 -1.02
CA GLY A 35 -11.85 -4.37 -1.56
C GLY A 35 -11.19 -3.67 -2.73
N SER A 36 -11.90 -2.68 -3.29
CA SER A 36 -11.51 -1.97 -4.51
C SER A 36 -10.16 -1.28 -4.46
N GLU A 37 -9.71 -0.80 -3.29
CA GLU A 37 -8.39 -0.17 -3.18
C GLU A 37 -7.25 -1.20 -3.38
N GLY A 38 -7.45 -2.45 -2.96
CA GLY A 38 -6.50 -3.53 -3.18
C GLY A 38 -6.43 -3.93 -4.65
N GLU A 39 -7.59 -4.11 -5.29
CA GLU A 39 -7.70 -4.42 -6.72
C GLU A 39 -7.07 -3.32 -7.60
N ALA A 40 -7.35 -2.05 -7.28
CA ALA A 40 -6.75 -0.92 -7.99
C ALA A 40 -5.21 -0.91 -7.82
N PHE A 41 -4.72 -1.09 -6.58
CA PHE A 41 -3.28 -1.15 -6.32
C PHE A 41 -2.60 -2.30 -7.07
N GLU A 42 -3.19 -3.49 -7.11
CA GLU A 42 -2.65 -4.63 -7.84
C GLU A 42 -2.48 -4.33 -9.34
N GLN A 43 -3.47 -3.69 -9.96
CA GLN A 43 -3.42 -3.29 -11.37
C GLN A 43 -2.41 -2.17 -11.63
N GLU A 44 -2.39 -1.14 -10.78
CA GLU A 44 -1.46 -0.01 -10.87
C GLU A 44 -0.01 -0.48 -10.70
N TRP A 45 0.23 -1.33 -9.71
CA TRP A 45 1.56 -1.88 -9.43
C TRP A 45 2.05 -2.79 -10.54
N ALA A 46 1.21 -3.71 -11.03
CA ALA A 46 1.55 -4.56 -12.17
C ALA A 46 1.98 -3.72 -13.38
N THR A 47 1.22 -2.65 -13.66
CA THR A 47 1.53 -1.71 -14.74
C THR A 47 2.86 -0.99 -14.49
N ALA A 48 3.09 -0.50 -13.27
CA ALA A 48 4.29 0.24 -12.90
C ALA A 48 5.58 -0.59 -13.05
N VAL A 49 5.52 -1.89 -12.76
CA VAL A 49 6.67 -2.80 -12.85
C VAL A 49 6.76 -3.56 -14.19
N GLY A 50 5.82 -3.33 -15.11
CA GLY A 50 5.76 -4.01 -16.41
C GLY A 50 5.38 -5.49 -16.34
N ALA A 51 4.69 -5.91 -15.27
CA ALA A 51 4.16 -7.26 -15.12
C ALA A 51 2.73 -7.37 -15.68
N ARG A 52 2.33 -8.59 -16.04
CA ARG A 52 0.96 -8.88 -16.49
C ARG A 52 -0.07 -8.85 -15.35
N TYR A 53 0.36 -9.21 -14.14
CA TYR A 53 -0.49 -9.33 -12.96
C TYR A 53 0.23 -8.81 -11.72
N GLY A 54 -0.54 -8.32 -10.76
CA GLY A 54 -0.11 -8.00 -9.40
C GLY A 54 -1.03 -8.75 -8.43
N VAL A 55 -0.47 -9.28 -7.34
CA VAL A 55 -1.24 -9.97 -6.29
C VAL A 55 -0.76 -9.47 -4.93
N GLY A 56 -1.65 -8.85 -4.18
CA GLY A 56 -1.40 -8.36 -2.83
C GLY A 56 -1.42 -9.50 -1.82
N VAL A 57 -0.42 -9.53 -0.95
CA VAL A 57 -0.27 -10.55 0.11
C VAL A 57 0.16 -9.90 1.43
N GLY A 58 0.14 -10.66 2.52
CA GLY A 58 0.39 -10.14 3.87
C GLY A 58 1.81 -9.64 4.12
N SER A 59 2.80 -10.19 3.41
CA SER A 59 4.21 -9.83 3.56
C SER A 59 5.06 -10.27 2.36
N GLY A 60 6.31 -9.78 2.29
CA GLY A 60 7.28 -10.26 1.31
C GLY A 60 7.67 -11.74 1.51
N THR A 61 7.62 -12.24 2.75
CA THR A 61 7.85 -13.66 3.02
C THR A 61 6.71 -14.51 2.47
N ASP A 62 5.46 -14.08 2.64
CA ASP A 62 4.29 -14.76 2.05
C ASP A 62 4.37 -14.74 0.52
N ALA A 63 4.80 -13.62 -0.08
CA ALA A 63 4.96 -13.51 -1.52
C ALA A 63 5.93 -14.55 -2.08
N ILE A 64 7.10 -14.72 -1.44
CA ILE A 64 8.09 -15.73 -1.82
C ILE A 64 7.54 -17.13 -1.58
N HIS A 65 6.87 -17.36 -0.45
CA HIS A 65 6.32 -18.67 -0.11
C HIS A 65 5.21 -19.12 -1.07
N LEU A 66 4.37 -18.20 -1.55
CA LEU A 66 3.31 -18.50 -2.52
C LEU A 66 3.84 -18.68 -3.95
N ALA A 67 5.00 -18.09 -4.27
CA ALA A 67 5.58 -18.13 -5.61
C ALA A 67 6.43 -19.37 -5.90
N LEU A 68 6.86 -20.11 -4.86
CA LEU A 68 7.76 -21.26 -4.93
C LEU A 68 7.04 -22.56 -4.53
#